data_AF-A0A2T2VPW6-F1
#
_entry.id   AF-A0A2T2VPW6-F1
#
_cell.length_a   1.000
_cell.length_b   1.000
_cell.length_c   1.000
_cell.angle_alpha   90.00
_cell.angle_beta   90.00
_cell.angle_gamma   90.00
#
_symmetry.space_group_name_H-M   'P 1'
#
loop_
_entity.id
_entity.type
_entity.pdbx_description
1 polymer ?
#
loop_
_entity_poly.entity_id
_entity_poly.type
_entity_poly.pdbx_seq_one_letter_code
_entity_poly.pdbx_strand_id
1 'polypeptide(L)'
;RIQGNNVDLAYSGPNPNNWPIKELMENLVQSGGLGNIARANFWRACRWVGIPTLRRGLDFDPYTELPTETRIRIRMNSAYQNRQLADAPNGGIPQFQFNTSNIATRTYESAVGSSALETIRVVPNPYYGFSSYEASQLDNIVKITNLPETCTINIFSTSGTLIRQLRKDNSLTYVEWDLKNTYNVPIASGVYIIHVDAGELGEKVVKWFGALRPVDLNSF
;
A
#
# COMPACT_ATOMS: atom_id res chain seq x y z
N ARG A 1 -30.28 -7.00 -10.86
CA ARG A 1 -28.89 -7.53 -10.99
C ARG A 1 -28.53 -7.38 -12.46
N ILE A 2 -27.75 -6.37 -12.82
CA ILE A 2 -27.38 -6.12 -14.22
C ILE A 2 -26.42 -7.24 -14.63
N GLN A 3 -26.77 -8.01 -15.66
CA GLN A 3 -25.86 -8.95 -16.28
C GLN A 3 -24.94 -8.17 -17.23
N GLY A 4 -23.78 -7.83 -16.72
CA GLY A 4 -22.64 -7.35 -17.49
C GLY A 4 -21.41 -7.77 -16.71
N ASN A 5 -20.59 -8.63 -17.31
CA ASN A 5 -19.33 -9.01 -16.69
C ASN A 5 -18.41 -7.79 -16.70
N ASN A 6 -17.79 -7.48 -15.57
CA ASN A 6 -16.70 -6.52 -15.52
C ASN A 6 -15.56 -7.08 -16.39
N VAL A 7 -15.31 -6.46 -17.54
CA VAL A 7 -14.16 -6.78 -18.38
C VAL A 7 -13.05 -5.81 -18.02
N ASP A 8 -11.93 -6.33 -17.53
CA ASP A 8 -10.74 -5.53 -17.28
C ASP A 8 -10.21 -4.98 -18.61
N LEU A 9 -10.17 -3.65 -18.75
CA LEU A 9 -9.71 -2.95 -19.94
C LEU A 9 -8.22 -2.56 -19.86
N ALA A 10 -7.47 -3.11 -18.90
CA ALA A 10 -6.05 -2.88 -18.78
C ALA A 10 -5.30 -3.27 -20.06
N TYR A 11 -4.24 -2.51 -20.37
CA TYR A 11 -3.35 -2.84 -21.48
C TYR A 11 -2.61 -4.14 -21.16
N SER A 12 -2.82 -5.15 -21.99
CA SER A 12 -2.35 -6.54 -21.82
C SER A 12 -1.20 -6.89 -22.77
N GLY A 13 -0.51 -5.87 -23.29
CA GLY A 13 0.65 -6.00 -24.16
C GLY A 13 0.36 -5.74 -25.65
N PRO A 14 1.41 -5.82 -26.49
CA PRO A 14 1.33 -5.46 -27.91
C PRO A 14 0.62 -6.50 -28.78
N ASN A 15 0.38 -7.71 -28.24
CA ASN A 15 -0.31 -8.77 -28.96
C ASN A 15 -1.80 -8.39 -29.14
N PRO A 16 -2.28 -8.19 -30.38
CA PRO A 16 -3.68 -7.85 -30.64
C PRO A 16 -4.68 -8.85 -30.05
N ASN A 17 -4.25 -10.11 -29.86
CA ASN A 17 -5.09 -11.16 -29.30
C ASN A 17 -5.44 -10.95 -27.82
N ASN A 18 -4.65 -10.16 -27.10
CA ASN A 18 -4.86 -9.91 -25.67
C ASN A 18 -5.83 -8.75 -25.42
N TRP A 19 -6.32 -8.09 -26.48
CA TRP A 19 -7.14 -6.89 -26.34
C TRP A 19 -8.48 -7.20 -25.68
N PRO A 20 -8.85 -6.53 -24.57
CA PRO A 20 -10.02 -6.86 -23.76
C PRO A 20 -11.36 -6.85 -24.50
N ILE A 21 -11.47 -6.05 -25.57
CA ILE A 21 -12.69 -5.90 -26.37
C ILE A 21 -12.64 -6.69 -27.68
N LYS A 22 -11.57 -7.46 -27.92
CA LYS A 22 -11.39 -8.20 -29.18
C LYS A 22 -12.52 -9.19 -29.40
N GLU A 23 -12.81 -10.06 -28.43
CA GLU A 23 -13.88 -11.06 -28.55
C GLU A 23 -15.24 -10.40 -28.77
N LEU A 24 -15.51 -9.27 -28.09
CA LEU A 24 -16.73 -8.50 -28.33
C LEU A 24 -16.81 -8.02 -29.79
N MET A 25 -15.72 -7.49 -30.34
CA MET A 25 -15.67 -7.04 -31.74
C MET A 25 -15.77 -8.18 -32.75
N GLU A 26 -15.19 -9.34 -32.46
CA GLU A 26 -15.29 -10.53 -33.31
C GLU A 26 -16.71 -11.12 -33.30
N ASN A 27 -17.34 -11.18 -32.12
CA ASN A 27 -18.70 -11.68 -31.95
C ASN A 27 -19.75 -10.80 -32.65
N LEU A 28 -19.50 -9.49 -32.80
CA LEU A 28 -20.40 -8.59 -33.55
C LEU A 28 -20.54 -8.98 -35.03
N VAL A 29 -19.61 -9.76 -35.60
CA VAL A 29 -19.57 -10.09 -37.05
C VAL A 29 -20.02 -11.53 -37.34
N GLN A 30 -20.24 -12.36 -36.32
CA GLN A 30 -20.54 -13.80 -36.49
C GLN A 30 -21.86 -14.10 -37.23
N SER A 31 -22.80 -13.16 -37.34
CA SER A 31 -24.12 -13.37 -37.96
C SER A 31 -24.25 -12.92 -39.43
N GLY A 32 -23.15 -12.68 -40.15
CA GLY A 32 -23.18 -12.31 -41.57
C GLY A 32 -23.67 -10.87 -41.81
N GLY A 33 -24.52 -10.63 -42.82
CA GLY A 33 -24.96 -9.28 -43.23
C GLY A 33 -25.54 -8.41 -42.11
N LEU A 34 -26.18 -9.04 -41.11
CA LEU A 34 -26.66 -8.37 -39.88
C LEU A 34 -25.52 -7.97 -38.94
N GLY A 35 -24.46 -8.78 -38.86
CA GLY A 35 -23.24 -8.50 -38.09
C GLY A 35 -22.43 -7.33 -38.64
N ASN A 36 -22.39 -7.15 -39.97
CA ASN A 36 -21.78 -5.96 -40.58
C ASN A 36 -22.55 -4.67 -40.22
N ILE A 37 -23.88 -4.74 -40.16
CA ILE A 37 -24.73 -3.63 -39.70
C ILE A 37 -24.52 -3.38 -38.20
N ALA A 38 -24.40 -4.42 -37.39
CA ALA A 38 -24.10 -4.30 -35.95
C ALA A 38 -22.74 -3.63 -35.71
N ARG A 39 -21.70 -4.02 -36.47
CA ARG A 39 -20.38 -3.38 -36.44
C ARG A 39 -20.48 -1.91 -36.86
N ALA A 40 -21.20 -1.59 -37.92
CA ALA A 40 -21.41 -0.21 -38.34
C ALA A 40 -22.14 0.61 -37.27
N ASN A 41 -23.17 0.04 -36.62
CA ASN A 41 -23.91 0.71 -35.55
C ASN A 41 -23.08 0.92 -34.29
N PHE A 42 -22.20 -0.03 -33.93
CA PHE A 42 -21.24 0.12 -32.84
C PHE A 42 -20.30 1.31 -33.09
N TRP A 43 -19.69 1.39 -34.28
CA TRP A 43 -18.82 2.52 -34.63
C TRP A 43 -19.57 3.86 -34.73
N ARG A 44 -20.86 3.84 -35.11
CA ARG A 44 -21.73 5.05 -35.07
C ARG A 44 -22.04 5.51 -33.64
N ALA A 45 -22.01 4.60 -32.67
CA ALA A 45 -22.17 4.94 -31.26
C ALA A 45 -20.88 5.47 -30.62
N CYS A 46 -19.72 5.15 -31.18
CA CYS A 46 -18.44 5.69 -30.74
C CYS A 46 -18.40 7.22 -30.92
N ARG A 47 -18.23 7.96 -29.82
CA ARG A 47 -18.24 9.43 -29.83
C ARG A 47 -16.86 10.05 -29.92
N TRP A 48 -15.86 9.41 -29.31
CA TRP A 48 -14.48 9.85 -29.36
C TRP A 48 -13.56 8.64 -29.23
N VAL A 49 -12.42 8.67 -29.92
CA VAL A 49 -11.30 7.75 -29.72
C VAL A 49 -10.05 8.63 -29.61
N GLY A 50 -9.32 8.50 -28.53
CA GLY A 50 -8.05 9.19 -28.32
C GLY A 50 -6.92 8.18 -28.20
N ILE A 51 -5.89 8.33 -29.03
CA ILE A 51 -4.64 7.58 -28.91
C ILE A 51 -3.56 8.60 -28.54
N PRO A 52 -3.35 8.89 -27.25
CA PRO A 52 -2.26 9.77 -26.85
C PRO A 52 -0.95 9.09 -27.26
N THR A 53 -0.11 9.83 -27.97
CA THR A 53 1.23 9.38 -28.34
C THR A 53 2.25 10.22 -27.58
N LEU A 54 3.39 9.61 -27.27
CA LEU A 54 4.49 10.33 -26.67
C LEU A 54 5.11 11.29 -27.68
N ARG A 55 5.54 12.45 -27.18
CA ARG A 55 6.40 13.34 -27.95
C ARG A 55 7.72 12.61 -28.21
N ARG A 56 8.20 12.66 -29.46
CA ARG A 56 9.47 12.05 -29.86
C ARG A 56 10.60 12.46 -28.91
N GLY A 57 11.33 11.46 -28.37
CA GLY A 57 12.46 11.65 -27.45
C GLY A 57 12.11 11.58 -25.96
N LEU A 58 10.87 11.25 -25.61
CA LEU A 58 10.47 10.90 -24.24
C LEU A 58 10.14 9.41 -24.19
N ASP A 59 10.62 8.72 -23.16
CA ASP A 59 10.30 7.32 -22.89
C ASP A 59 9.12 7.20 -21.93
N PHE A 60 8.29 6.17 -22.12
CA PHE A 60 7.23 5.80 -21.18
C PHE A 60 7.81 4.88 -20.13
N ASP A 61 8.17 5.41 -18.97
CA ASP A 61 8.70 4.62 -17.86
C ASP A 61 8.14 5.18 -16.56
N PRO A 62 7.75 4.35 -15.59
CA PRO A 62 6.41 3.77 -15.35
C PRO A 62 5.22 4.77 -15.29
N TYR A 63 3.98 4.29 -15.12
CA TYR A 63 2.74 5.09 -15.01
C TYR A 63 2.78 6.26 -14.00
N THR A 64 3.72 6.23 -13.05
CA THR A 64 3.92 7.26 -12.02
C THR A 64 4.75 8.45 -12.50
N GLU A 65 5.48 8.33 -13.61
CA GLU A 65 6.40 9.35 -14.12
C GLU A 65 5.97 9.84 -15.51
N LEU A 66 4.70 10.24 -15.64
CA LEU A 66 4.25 10.87 -16.88
C LEU A 66 5.05 12.18 -17.10
N PRO A 67 5.83 12.31 -18.19
CA PRO A 67 6.79 13.40 -18.38
C PRO A 67 6.13 14.76 -18.64
N THR A 68 4.79 14.81 -18.76
CA THR A 68 4.03 16.02 -19.04
C THR A 68 2.67 15.98 -18.36
N GLU A 69 2.27 17.07 -17.71
CA GLU A 69 0.89 17.25 -17.27
C GLU A 69 -0.01 17.57 -18.46
N THR A 70 -0.94 16.67 -18.79
CA THR A 70 -1.90 16.87 -19.90
C THR A 70 -3.32 16.86 -19.37
N ARG A 71 -4.09 17.93 -19.68
CA ARG A 71 -5.52 17.99 -19.38
C ARG A 71 -6.36 17.60 -20.60
N ILE A 72 -6.95 16.42 -20.58
CA ILE A 72 -7.90 15.97 -21.60
C ILE A 72 -9.30 16.48 -21.22
N ARG A 73 -9.98 17.19 -22.13
CA ARG A 73 -11.39 17.58 -21.97
C ARG A 73 -12.25 16.89 -23.02
N ILE A 74 -12.98 15.87 -22.63
CA ILE A 74 -13.96 15.19 -23.50
C ILE A 74 -15.30 15.90 -23.30
N ARG A 75 -15.78 16.62 -24.32
CA ARG A 75 -17.11 17.27 -24.29
C ARG A 75 -18.09 16.43 -25.08
N MET A 76 -19.10 15.89 -24.41
CA MET A 76 -20.21 15.21 -25.07
C MET A 76 -21.38 16.18 -25.17
N ASN A 77 -21.81 16.54 -26.38
CA ASN A 77 -23.03 17.33 -26.62
C ASN A 77 -24.24 16.44 -26.94
N SER A 78 -24.28 15.23 -26.37
CA SER A 78 -25.46 14.37 -26.48
C SER A 78 -26.45 14.78 -25.40
N ALA A 79 -27.61 15.27 -25.82
CA ALA A 79 -28.72 15.52 -24.90
C ALA A 79 -29.07 14.24 -24.13
N TYR A 80 -29.30 14.37 -22.82
CA TYR A 80 -29.80 13.29 -22.00
C TYR A 80 -31.22 12.95 -22.47
N GLN A 81 -31.36 11.90 -23.26
CA GLN A 81 -32.62 11.52 -23.88
C GLN A 81 -32.84 10.03 -23.74
N ASN A 82 -34.08 9.66 -23.45
CA ASN A 82 -34.50 8.26 -23.41
C ASN A 82 -34.49 7.69 -24.83
N ARG A 83 -33.73 6.61 -25.06
CA ARG A 83 -33.79 5.81 -26.28
C ARG A 83 -34.59 4.54 -26.00
N GLN A 84 -35.78 4.44 -26.59
CA GLN A 84 -36.52 3.18 -26.64
C GLN A 84 -35.74 2.17 -27.49
N LEU A 85 -35.13 1.19 -26.82
CA LEU A 85 -34.57 -0.01 -27.43
C LEU A 85 -35.36 -1.20 -26.87
N ALA A 86 -35.50 -2.26 -27.67
CA ALA A 86 -36.33 -3.42 -27.34
C ALA A 86 -35.93 -4.14 -26.03
N ASP A 87 -34.70 -3.92 -25.55
CA ASP A 87 -34.19 -4.42 -24.27
C ASP A 87 -33.24 -3.39 -23.63
N ALA A 88 -33.69 -2.15 -23.52
CA ALA A 88 -32.85 -1.05 -23.05
C ALA A 88 -32.59 -1.16 -21.54
N PRO A 89 -31.34 -1.28 -21.07
CA PRO A 89 -31.04 -1.12 -19.66
C PRO A 89 -31.47 0.28 -19.21
N ASN A 90 -31.91 0.41 -17.95
CA ASN A 90 -32.45 1.66 -17.39
C ASN A 90 -33.71 2.22 -18.08
N GLY A 91 -34.47 1.39 -18.80
CA GLY A 91 -35.64 1.87 -19.54
C GLY A 91 -35.29 2.91 -20.61
N GLY A 92 -34.09 2.82 -21.19
CA GLY A 92 -33.61 3.69 -22.27
C GLY A 92 -32.96 4.99 -21.82
N ILE A 93 -32.90 5.24 -20.51
CA ILE A 93 -32.25 6.41 -19.93
C ILE A 93 -30.72 6.23 -19.91
N PRO A 94 -29.92 7.22 -20.36
CA PRO A 94 -28.45 7.12 -20.35
C PRO A 94 -27.90 6.79 -18.95
N GLN A 95 -27.00 5.81 -18.88
CA GLN A 95 -26.28 5.44 -17.65
C GLN A 95 -24.81 5.79 -17.78
N PHE A 96 -24.21 6.24 -16.68
CA PHE A 96 -22.76 6.43 -16.55
C PHE A 96 -22.22 5.42 -15.54
N GLN A 97 -21.16 4.72 -15.90
CA GLN A 97 -20.42 3.85 -15.00
C GLN A 97 -19.04 4.46 -14.76
N PHE A 98 -18.63 4.51 -13.50
CA PHE A 98 -17.25 4.74 -13.10
C PHE A 98 -16.80 3.58 -12.23
N ASN A 99 -15.55 3.15 -12.40
CA ASN A 99 -14.95 2.08 -11.61
C ASN A 99 -13.68 2.62 -10.95
N THR A 100 -13.56 2.45 -9.64
CA THR A 100 -12.38 2.84 -8.85
C THR A 100 -11.56 1.62 -8.40
N SER A 101 -11.82 0.42 -8.95
CA SER A 101 -11.14 -0.82 -8.55
C SER A 101 -9.62 -0.74 -8.70
N ASN A 102 -9.11 0.08 -9.62
CA ASN A 102 -7.68 0.29 -9.81
C ASN A 102 -7.06 1.33 -8.85
N ILE A 103 -7.89 2.07 -8.10
CA ILE A 103 -7.48 3.09 -7.11
C ILE A 103 -7.92 2.66 -5.68
N ALA A 104 -8.43 1.44 -5.54
CA ALA A 104 -8.85 0.92 -4.24
C ALA A 104 -7.63 0.58 -3.37
N THR A 105 -7.75 0.81 -2.06
CA THR A 105 -6.74 0.41 -1.09
C THR A 105 -6.51 -1.09 -1.16
N ARG A 106 -5.26 -1.50 -1.39
CA ARG A 106 -4.85 -2.91 -1.32
C ARG A 106 -4.32 -3.21 0.06
N THR A 107 -4.61 -4.42 0.54
CA THR A 107 -4.08 -4.94 1.81
C THR A 107 -3.02 -6.00 1.50
N TYR A 108 -2.12 -6.26 2.46
CA TYR A 108 -1.07 -7.28 2.34
C TYR A 108 -0.10 -7.08 1.16
N GLU A 109 0.16 -5.82 0.79
CA GLU A 109 1.17 -5.49 -0.21
C GLU A 109 2.57 -5.51 0.42
N SER A 110 3.38 -6.50 0.06
CA SER A 110 4.70 -6.74 0.67
C SER A 110 5.65 -5.55 0.51
N ALA A 111 5.65 -4.92 -0.67
CA ALA A 111 6.49 -3.74 -0.95
C ALA A 111 6.19 -2.56 -0.01
N VAL A 112 4.90 -2.33 0.28
CA VAL A 112 4.47 -1.30 1.23
C VAL A 112 4.88 -1.69 2.65
N GLY A 113 4.68 -2.96 3.03
CA GLY A 113 5.10 -3.48 4.33
C GLY A 113 6.60 -3.30 4.59
N SER A 114 7.47 -3.61 3.62
CA SER A 114 8.92 -3.42 3.73
C SER A 114 9.30 -1.95 3.90
N SER A 115 8.66 -1.03 3.15
CA SER A 115 8.90 0.42 3.34
C SER A 115 8.43 0.91 4.73
N ALA A 116 7.35 0.34 5.27
CA ALA A 116 6.83 0.69 6.59
C ALA A 116 7.81 0.28 7.71
N LEU A 117 8.59 -0.79 7.54
CA LEU A 117 9.64 -1.19 8.50
C LEU A 117 10.70 -0.10 8.69
N GLU A 118 10.92 0.77 7.71
CA GLU A 118 11.87 1.89 7.86
C GLU A 118 11.43 2.90 8.92
N THR A 119 10.12 2.94 9.22
CA THR A 119 9.54 3.86 10.19
C THR A 119 9.67 3.38 11.64
N ILE A 120 10.16 2.15 11.86
CA ILE A 120 10.40 1.59 13.19
C ILE A 120 11.41 2.46 13.94
N ARG A 121 11.04 2.86 15.15
CA ARG A 121 11.87 3.70 16.03
C ARG A 121 11.83 3.17 17.46
N VAL A 122 12.84 3.55 18.21
CA VAL A 122 12.94 3.30 19.65
C VAL A 122 12.81 4.66 20.33
N VAL A 123 11.91 4.80 21.29
CA VAL A 123 11.54 6.08 21.89
C VAL A 123 11.49 5.96 23.42
N PRO A 124 12.12 6.89 24.16
CA PRO A 124 12.95 8.00 23.67
C PRO A 124 14.32 7.51 23.18
N ASN A 125 14.88 8.21 22.20
CA ASN A 125 16.24 8.00 21.71
C ASN A 125 16.89 9.37 21.44
N PRO A 126 17.86 9.83 22.25
CA PRO A 126 18.46 9.11 23.38
C PRO A 126 17.55 9.08 24.63
N TYR A 127 17.68 8.03 25.45
CA TYR A 127 17.03 7.96 26.77
C TYR A 127 17.93 8.58 27.84
N TYR A 128 17.41 9.54 28.60
CA TYR A 128 18.17 10.29 29.62
C TYR A 128 17.58 10.12 31.02
N GLY A 129 17.55 8.88 31.50
CA GLY A 129 17.22 8.58 32.90
C GLY A 129 15.76 8.85 33.29
N PHE A 130 14.92 9.28 32.35
CA PHE A 130 13.48 9.36 32.50
C PHE A 130 12.80 9.27 31.14
N SER A 131 11.55 8.83 31.17
CA SER A 131 10.64 8.78 30.04
C SER A 131 9.27 9.30 30.48
N SER A 132 8.56 10.02 29.61
CA SER A 132 7.20 10.50 29.91
C SER A 132 6.18 9.36 30.10
N TYR A 133 6.58 8.12 29.83
CA TYR A 133 5.75 6.92 29.99
C TYR A 133 5.91 6.26 31.37
N GLU A 134 6.83 6.74 32.22
CA GLU A 134 7.10 6.17 33.53
C GLU A 134 6.11 6.73 34.57
N ALA A 135 5.49 5.85 35.35
CA ALA A 135 4.53 6.22 36.39
C ALA A 135 5.21 6.44 37.76
N SER A 136 6.38 5.83 37.97
CA SER A 136 7.14 5.85 39.22
C SER A 136 8.62 6.14 38.94
N GLN A 137 9.33 6.72 39.91
CA GLN A 137 10.77 6.99 39.82
C GLN A 137 11.64 5.73 39.68
N LEU A 138 11.06 4.55 39.96
CA LEU A 138 11.73 3.25 39.88
C LEU A 138 11.50 2.55 38.53
N ASP A 139 10.53 3.01 37.75
CA ASP A 139 10.19 2.42 36.46
C ASP A 139 11.03 3.06 35.37
N ASN A 140 11.69 2.24 34.55
CA ASN A 140 12.37 2.70 33.35
C ASN A 140 11.70 2.07 32.14
N ILE A 141 11.11 2.87 31.24
CA ILE A 141 10.34 2.34 30.10
C ILE A 141 10.78 2.99 28.78
N VAL A 142 11.16 2.14 27.84
CA VAL A 142 11.41 2.49 26.44
C VAL A 142 10.45 1.74 25.54
N LYS A 143 9.93 2.42 24.52
CA LYS A 143 9.00 1.83 23.55
C LYS A 143 9.66 1.66 22.20
N ILE A 144 9.47 0.49 21.60
CA ILE A 144 9.80 0.24 20.20
C ILE A 144 8.50 0.36 19.42
N THR A 145 8.41 1.29 18.49
CA THR A 145 7.16 1.72 17.84
C THR A 145 7.14 1.41 16.35
N ASN A 146 5.95 1.49 15.75
CA ASN A 146 5.65 1.16 14.35
C ASN A 146 5.98 -0.29 13.99
N LEU A 147 5.77 -1.19 14.95
CA LEU A 147 6.01 -2.62 14.78
C LEU A 147 4.83 -3.29 14.07
N PRO A 148 5.09 -4.33 13.24
CA PRO A 148 4.05 -5.18 12.68
C PRO A 148 3.37 -6.02 13.77
N GLU A 149 2.27 -6.71 13.42
CA GLU A 149 1.52 -7.54 14.38
C GLU A 149 2.40 -8.65 14.97
N THR A 150 3.19 -9.30 14.12
CA THR A 150 4.11 -10.38 14.49
C THR A 150 5.56 -10.00 14.18
N CYS A 151 6.41 -9.97 15.20
CA CYS A 151 7.85 -9.78 15.03
C CYS A 151 8.66 -10.28 16.23
N THR A 152 9.94 -10.53 15.98
CA THR A 152 10.94 -10.82 17.03
C THR A 152 11.91 -9.66 17.15
N ILE A 153 12.13 -9.18 18.37
CA ILE A 153 13.02 -8.06 18.66
C ILE A 153 14.19 -8.60 19.47
N ASN A 154 15.39 -8.48 18.93
CA ASN A 154 16.64 -8.87 19.56
C ASN A 154 17.43 -7.63 19.95
N ILE A 155 17.81 -7.53 21.23
CA ILE A 155 18.55 -6.39 21.75
C ILE A 155 19.97 -6.86 22.05
N PHE A 156 20.95 -6.22 21.42
CA PHE A 156 22.36 -6.55 21.53
C PHE A 156 23.18 -5.42 22.14
N SER A 157 24.23 -5.77 22.87
CA SER A 157 25.30 -4.83 23.23
C SER A 157 26.15 -4.46 22.00
N THR A 158 27.00 -3.44 22.12
CA THR A 158 28.01 -3.09 21.11
C THR A 158 29.01 -4.21 20.83
N SER A 159 29.22 -5.13 21.79
CA SER A 159 30.05 -6.32 21.63
C SER A 159 29.35 -7.47 20.88
N GLY A 160 28.07 -7.32 20.52
CA GLY A 160 27.27 -8.35 19.85
C GLY A 160 26.63 -9.37 20.80
N THR A 161 26.68 -9.15 22.11
CA THR A 161 26.06 -10.04 23.10
C THR A 161 24.56 -9.82 23.14
N LEU A 162 23.76 -10.89 23.06
CA LEU A 162 22.30 -10.81 23.21
C LEU A 162 21.94 -10.48 24.66
N ILE A 163 21.30 -9.34 24.86
CA ILE A 163 20.89 -8.82 26.18
C ILE A 163 19.47 -9.29 26.53
N ARG A 164 18.56 -9.20 25.57
CA ARG A 164 17.14 -9.50 25.73
C ARG A 164 16.54 -9.85 24.37
N GLN A 165 15.61 -10.80 24.35
CA GLN A 165 14.75 -11.08 23.21
C GLN A 165 13.30 -10.84 23.62
N LEU A 166 12.55 -10.11 22.80
CA LEU A 166 11.14 -9.83 23.00
C LEU A 166 10.37 -10.35 21.78
N ARG A 167 9.33 -11.16 22.01
CA ARG A 167 8.46 -11.65 20.94
C ARG A 167 7.14 -10.92 20.99
N LYS A 168 6.66 -10.50 19.82
CA LYS A 168 5.41 -9.78 19.66
C LYS A 168 4.46 -10.58 18.76
N ASP A 169 3.24 -10.78 19.23
CA ASP A 169 2.18 -11.54 18.58
C ASP A 169 0.78 -10.95 18.87
N ASN A 170 0.67 -9.62 18.79
CA ASN A 170 -0.57 -8.89 19.12
C ASN A 170 -0.85 -7.73 18.14
N SER A 171 -2.01 -7.10 18.24
CA SER A 171 -2.43 -6.00 17.35
C SER A 171 -1.86 -4.62 17.73
N LEU A 172 -1.10 -4.50 18.83
CA LEU A 172 -0.49 -3.22 19.21
C LEU A 172 0.62 -2.85 18.22
N THR A 173 0.90 -1.57 18.04
CA THR A 173 1.97 -1.10 17.13
C THR A 173 3.28 -0.84 17.85
N TYR A 174 3.40 -1.27 19.11
CA TYR A 174 4.57 -1.06 19.94
C TYR A 174 4.82 -2.21 20.91
N VAL A 175 6.05 -2.27 21.42
CA VAL A 175 6.48 -3.13 22.53
C VAL A 175 7.24 -2.28 23.54
N GLU A 176 6.99 -2.52 24.82
CA GLU A 176 7.70 -1.86 25.91
C GLU A 176 8.88 -2.71 26.38
N TRP A 177 10.00 -2.05 26.63
CA TRP A 177 11.18 -2.64 27.22
C TRP A 177 11.52 -1.91 28.52
N ASP A 178 11.67 -2.69 29.57
CA ASP A 178 11.94 -2.28 30.95
C ASP A 178 13.42 -1.97 31.25
N LEU A 179 14.25 -1.89 30.19
CA LEU A 179 15.70 -1.71 30.27
C LEU A 179 16.42 -2.79 31.10
N LYS A 180 15.86 -4.00 31.17
CA LYS A 180 16.48 -5.16 31.81
C LYS A 180 16.92 -6.20 30.79
N ASN A 181 17.91 -7.01 31.17
CA ASN A 181 18.35 -8.17 30.40
C ASN A 181 17.41 -9.38 30.63
N THR A 182 17.69 -10.52 30.00
CA THR A 182 16.93 -11.77 30.18
C THR A 182 16.89 -12.28 31.62
N TYR A 183 17.87 -11.92 32.45
CA TYR A 183 17.94 -12.27 33.87
C TYR A 183 17.30 -11.22 34.79
N ASN A 184 16.51 -10.29 34.22
CA ASN A 184 15.87 -9.18 34.94
C ASN A 184 16.83 -8.25 35.70
N VAL A 185 18.10 -8.19 35.25
CA VAL A 185 19.09 -7.25 35.76
C VAL A 185 19.07 -6.00 34.88
N PRO A 186 19.00 -4.78 35.46
CA PRO A 186 19.12 -3.54 34.71
C PRO A 186 20.40 -3.52 33.87
N ILE A 187 20.29 -3.04 32.64
CA ILE A 187 21.44 -2.92 31.75
C ILE A 187 22.34 -1.75 32.20
N ALA A 188 23.54 -1.61 31.61
CA ALA A 188 24.38 -0.44 31.84
C ALA A 188 24.04 0.70 30.86
N SER A 189 24.39 1.93 31.23
CA SER A 189 24.33 3.06 30.28
C SER A 189 25.25 2.82 29.09
N GLY A 190 24.76 3.08 27.87
CA GLY A 190 25.55 2.89 26.66
C GLY A 190 24.73 2.82 25.38
N VAL A 191 25.41 2.44 24.30
CA VAL A 191 24.80 2.17 22.99
C VAL A 191 24.36 0.71 22.93
N TYR A 192 23.17 0.47 22.38
CA TYR A 192 22.65 -0.86 22.08
C TYR A 192 22.15 -0.92 20.64
N ILE A 193 22.17 -2.13 20.08
CA ILE A 193 21.68 -2.41 18.74
C ILE A 193 20.39 -3.21 18.89
N ILE A 194 19.30 -2.68 18.35
CA ILE A 194 17.98 -3.30 18.38
C ILE A 194 17.70 -3.81 16.98
N HIS A 195 17.63 -5.12 16.82
CA HIS A 195 17.30 -5.80 15.59
C HIS A 195 15.84 -6.27 15.66
N VAL A 196 15.04 -5.88 14.68
CA VAL A 196 13.65 -6.27 14.53
C VAL A 196 13.54 -7.15 13.30
N ASP A 197 13.13 -8.40 13.52
CA ASP A 197 12.85 -9.38 12.49
C ASP A 197 11.33 -9.50 12.32
N ALA A 198 10.85 -9.12 11.14
CA ALA A 198 9.43 -9.16 10.74
C ALA A 198 9.13 -10.31 9.74
N GLY A 199 10.01 -11.31 9.64
CA GLY A 199 9.82 -12.47 8.77
C GLY A 199 9.80 -12.08 7.29
N GLU A 200 8.69 -12.39 6.60
CA GLU A 200 8.52 -12.15 5.16
C GLU A 200 8.58 -10.66 4.77
N LEU A 201 8.33 -9.75 5.72
CA LEU A 201 8.39 -8.30 5.47
C LEU A 201 9.83 -7.76 5.44
N GLY A 202 10.79 -8.50 6.03
CA GLY A 202 12.19 -8.14 6.14
C GLY A 202 12.63 -7.81 7.56
N GLU A 203 13.80 -7.19 7.68
CA GLU A 203 14.46 -6.88 8.95
C GLU A 203 14.83 -5.41 9.06
N LYS A 204 14.84 -4.88 10.29
CA LYS A 204 15.29 -3.51 10.58
C LYS A 204 16.24 -3.49 11.77
N VAL A 205 17.34 -2.75 11.62
CA VAL A 205 18.26 -2.46 12.72
C VAL A 205 18.13 -1.00 13.14
N VAL A 206 18.00 -0.77 14.44
CA VAL A 206 17.95 0.56 15.06
C VAL A 206 19.07 0.66 16.10
N LYS A 207 19.81 1.77 16.06
CA LYS A 207 20.82 2.09 17.08
C LYS A 207 20.18 2.97 18.14
N TRP A 208 20.31 2.58 19.39
CA TRP A 208 19.71 3.28 20.52
C TRP A 208 20.76 3.58 21.58
N PHE A 209 20.65 4.73 22.24
CA PHE A 209 21.51 5.10 23.36
C PHE A 209 20.66 5.35 24.62
N GLY A 210 21.08 4.74 25.72
CA GLY A 210 20.48 4.94 27.03
C GLY A 210 21.50 5.39 28.07
N ALA A 211 21.21 6.51 28.73
CA ALA A 211 21.86 6.94 29.95
C ALA A 211 20.92 6.67 31.13
N LEU A 212 21.20 5.62 31.90
CA LEU A 212 20.48 5.26 33.11
C LEU A 212 20.94 6.12 34.28
N ARG A 213 20.03 6.38 35.22
CA ARG A 213 20.37 7.01 36.50
C ARG A 213 20.99 5.97 37.43
N PRO A 214 21.91 6.39 38.32
CA PRO A 214 22.27 5.56 39.47
C PRO A 214 21.01 5.21 40.26
N VAL A 215 20.84 3.94 40.59
CA VAL A 215 19.77 3.51 41.49
C VAL A 215 20.08 4.03 42.89
N ASP A 216 19.30 5.00 43.37
CA ASP A 216 19.42 5.53 44.73
C ASP A 216 18.55 4.70 45.68
N LEU A 217 19.20 3.89 46.52
CA LEU A 217 18.54 2.96 47.45
C LEU A 217 18.29 3.59 48.84
N ASN A 218 18.55 4.89 49.02
CA ASN A 218 18.54 5.57 50.32
C ASN A 218 17.23 6.32 50.64
N SER A 219 16.22 6.22 49.78
CA SER A 219 14.93 6.90 49.93
C SER A 219 13.79 5.88 49.87
N PHE A 220 13.56 5.18 50.98
CA PHE A 220 12.31 4.47 51.26
C PHE A 220 11.43 5.29 52.18
#